data_AF-A0A0Q2MUE6-F1
#
_entry.id   AF-A0A0Q2MUE6-F1
#
_cell.length_a   1.000
_cell.length_b   1.000
_cell.length_c   1.000
_cell.angle_alpha   90.00
_cell.angle_beta   90.00
_cell.angle_gamma   90.00
#
_symmetry.space_group_name_H-M   'P 1'
#
loop_
_entity.id
_entity.type
_entity.pdbx_description
1 polymer ?
#
loop_
_entity_poly.entity_id
_entity_poly.type
_entity_poly.pdbx_seq_one_letter_code
_entity_poly.pdbx_strand_id
1 'polypeptide(L)'
;MIKSFLETFQYQFLALFGSNFEKYRKIGEELVRLHLMKVDFPIEPKLVGDDLTVEKAKYDGRDCVTINKTTKLCGIPPEVWEYTIGGYRVIEKYLKGRKEES
;
A
#
# COMPACT_ATOMS: atom_id res chain seq x y z
N MET A 1 -9.10 30.45 -6.32
CA MET A 1 -8.28 29.47 -7.07
C MET A 1 -8.17 28.10 -6.40
N ILE A 2 -8.49 27.93 -5.10
CA ILE A 2 -8.47 26.61 -4.41
C ILE A 2 -9.84 25.91 -4.44
N LYS A 3 -10.95 26.65 -4.61
CA LYS A 3 -12.30 26.08 -4.67
C LYS A 3 -12.58 25.21 -5.91
N SER A 4 -11.89 25.43 -7.05
CA SER A 4 -12.12 24.64 -8.27
C SER A 4 -11.39 23.29 -8.27
N PHE A 5 -10.33 23.14 -7.46
CA PHE A 5 -9.55 21.89 -7.41
C PHE A 5 -10.31 20.77 -6.68
N LEU A 6 -11.13 21.12 -5.67
CA LEU A 6 -11.90 20.15 -4.88
C LEU A 6 -13.19 19.69 -5.57
N GLU A 7 -13.79 20.50 -6.46
CA GLU A 7 -15.00 20.12 -7.20
C GLU A 7 -14.73 19.12 -8.34
N THR A 8 -13.49 19.03 -8.81
CA THR A 8 -13.14 18.13 -9.94
C THR A 8 -13.03 16.67 -9.50
N PHE A 9 -12.72 16.41 -8.23
CA PHE A 9 -12.48 15.04 -7.73
C PHE A 9 -13.73 14.35 -7.19
N GLN A 10 -14.84 15.07 -6.97
CA GLN A 10 -15.94 14.48 -6.22
C GLN A 10 -16.76 13.48 -7.04
N TYR A 11 -17.00 13.68 -8.35
CA TYR A 11 -17.71 12.70 -9.16
C TYR A 11 -17.42 12.85 -10.66
N GLN A 12 -16.19 12.60 -11.10
CA GLN A 12 -16.01 12.14 -12.48
C GLN A 12 -16.32 10.64 -12.50
N PHE A 13 -17.61 10.30 -12.67
CA PHE A 13 -18.01 8.92 -12.96
C PHE A 13 -17.20 8.49 -14.17
N LEU A 14 -16.23 7.60 -13.97
CA LEU A 14 -15.53 6.95 -15.07
C LEU A 14 -16.61 6.24 -15.88
N ALA A 15 -16.96 6.81 -17.03
CA ALA A 15 -17.85 6.14 -17.95
C ALA A 15 -17.13 4.88 -18.43
N LEU A 16 -17.44 3.74 -17.81
CA LEU A 16 -16.89 2.42 -18.13
C LEU A 16 -17.48 1.86 -19.44
N PHE A 17 -17.89 2.70 -20.38
CA PHE A 17 -18.53 2.28 -21.63
C PHE A 17 -17.64 2.57 -22.84
N GLY A 18 -17.80 1.78 -23.90
CA GLY A 18 -17.06 1.93 -25.15
C GLY A 18 -15.70 1.22 -25.17
N SER A 19 -14.77 1.72 -25.98
CA SER A 19 -13.50 1.05 -26.32
C SER A 19 -12.56 0.80 -25.13
N ASN A 20 -12.75 1.49 -24.00
CA ASN A 20 -11.93 1.34 -22.80
C ASN A 20 -12.43 0.27 -21.82
N PHE A 21 -13.66 -0.24 -21.97
CA PHE A 21 -14.25 -1.19 -21.02
C PHE A 21 -13.37 -2.43 -20.81
N GLU A 22 -12.96 -3.08 -21.91
CA GLU A 22 -12.19 -4.32 -21.81
C GLU A 22 -10.80 -4.11 -21.18
N LYS A 23 -10.20 -2.94 -21.39
CA LYS A 23 -8.93 -2.55 -20.74
C LYS A 23 -9.12 -2.44 -19.22
N TYR A 24 -10.15 -1.72 -18.77
CA TYR A 24 -10.43 -1.57 -17.33
C TYR A 24 -10.89 -2.87 -16.69
N ARG A 25 -11.67 -3.70 -17.41
CA ARG A 25 -12.09 -5.02 -16.95
C ARG A 25 -10.88 -5.90 -16.61
N LYS A 26 -9.90 -5.97 -17.51
CA LYS A 26 -8.66 -6.75 -17.28
C LYS A 26 -7.84 -6.25 -16.10
N ILE A 27 -7.61 -4.94 -16.01
CA ILE A 27 -6.86 -4.34 -14.89
C ILE A 27 -7.62 -4.55 -13.57
N GLY A 28 -8.94 -4.35 -13.56
CA GLY A 28 -9.77 -4.56 -12.38
C GLY A 28 -9.77 -6.01 -11.90
N GLU A 29 -9.84 -6.97 -12.82
CA GLU A 29 -9.73 -8.40 -12.50
C GLU A 29 -8.37 -8.75 -11.87
N GLU A 30 -7.28 -8.22 -12.42
CA GLU A 30 -5.94 -8.39 -11.86
C GLU A 30 -5.83 -7.78 -10.45
N LEU A 31 -6.33 -6.55 -10.28
CA LEU A 31 -6.35 -5.88 -8.97
C LEU A 31 -7.16 -6.68 -7.95
N VAL A 32 -8.34 -7.19 -8.30
CA VAL A 32 -9.15 -8.01 -7.38
C VAL A 32 -8.39 -9.27 -6.97
N ARG A 33 -7.73 -9.95 -7.91
CA ARG A 33 -6.94 -11.15 -7.61
C ARG A 33 -5.74 -10.83 -6.70
N LEU A 34 -5.02 -9.74 -6.95
CA LEU A 34 -3.92 -9.26 -6.11
C LEU A 34 -4.40 -8.95 -4.68
N HIS A 35 -5.47 -8.17 -4.52
CA HIS A 35 -5.97 -7.75 -3.21
C HIS A 35 -6.61 -8.90 -2.40
N LEU A 36 -7.09 -9.95 -3.08
CA LEU A 36 -7.58 -11.17 -2.45
C LEU A 36 -6.49 -12.24 -2.27
N MET A 37 -5.23 -11.94 -2.57
CA MET A 37 -4.11 -12.89 -2.48
C MET A 37 -4.34 -14.18 -3.30
N LYS A 38 -5.00 -14.08 -4.45
CA LYS A 38 -5.28 -15.18 -5.38
C LYS A 38 -4.23 -15.30 -6.50
N VAL A 39 -3.02 -14.83 -6.23
CA VAL A 39 -1.86 -14.88 -7.11
C VAL A 39 -0.63 -15.13 -6.26
N ASP A 40 0.40 -15.69 -6.86
CA ASP A 40 1.70 -15.80 -6.23
C ASP A 40 2.37 -14.42 -6.23
N PHE A 41 2.82 -13.96 -5.07
CA PHE A 41 3.48 -12.67 -4.95
C PHE A 41 4.95 -12.81 -5.33
N PRO A 42 5.46 -12.00 -6.28
CA PRO A 42 6.85 -12.08 -6.70
C PRO A 42 7.83 -11.44 -5.71
N ILE A 43 7.32 -10.80 -4.65
CA ILE A 43 8.13 -10.06 -3.68
C ILE A 43 7.84 -10.62 -2.29
N GLU A 44 8.87 -11.19 -1.68
CA GLU A 44 8.87 -11.58 -0.28
C GLU A 44 9.85 -10.65 0.47
N PRO A 45 9.35 -9.73 1.32
CA PRO A 45 10.23 -8.93 2.15
C PRO A 45 10.97 -9.82 3.15
N LYS A 46 12.25 -9.54 3.36
CA LYS A 46 13.09 -10.28 4.29
C LYS A 46 12.85 -9.80 5.71
N LEU A 47 12.41 -10.70 6.59
CA LEU A 47 12.37 -10.46 8.02
C LEU A 47 13.78 -10.67 8.62
N VAL A 48 14.25 -9.68 9.38
CA VAL A 48 15.48 -9.78 10.18
C VAL A 48 15.10 -9.54 11.63
N GLY A 49 15.12 -10.61 12.43
CA GLY A 49 14.56 -10.66 13.78
C GLY A 49 13.39 -11.65 13.86
N ASP A 50 12.89 -11.90 15.06
CA ASP A 50 11.83 -12.86 15.38
C ASP A 50 10.69 -12.25 16.21
N ASP A 51 10.96 -11.17 16.94
CA ASP A 51 9.93 -10.39 17.65
C ASP A 51 9.07 -9.58 16.67
N LEU A 52 7.81 -10.00 16.49
CA LEU A 52 6.86 -9.34 15.59
C LEU A 52 6.04 -8.23 16.25
N THR A 53 6.27 -7.91 17.53
CA THR A 53 5.57 -6.82 18.22
C THR A 53 5.90 -5.48 17.57
N VAL A 54 4.87 -4.72 17.18
CA VAL A 54 5.06 -3.43 16.49
C VAL A 54 5.04 -2.28 17.50
N GLU A 55 6.19 -1.68 17.76
CA GLU A 55 6.32 -0.50 18.63
C GLU A 55 6.23 0.81 17.83
N LYS A 56 6.96 0.87 16.72
CA LYS A 56 7.05 2.01 15.82
C LYS A 56 7.63 1.60 14.47
N ALA A 57 6.90 1.90 13.40
CA ALA A 57 7.43 1.79 12.05
C ALA A 57 8.39 2.96 11.75
N LYS A 58 9.63 2.64 11.38
CA LYS A 58 10.63 3.62 10.91
C LYS A 58 11.33 3.09 9.67
N TYR A 59 11.05 3.73 8.54
CA TYR A 59 11.76 3.46 7.29
C TYR A 59 13.14 4.09 7.30
N ASP A 60 14.12 3.39 6.72
CA ASP A 60 15.51 3.83 6.67
C ASP A 60 15.84 4.69 5.44
N GLY A 61 14.85 4.90 4.55
CA GLY A 61 15.00 5.66 3.31
C GLY A 61 15.60 4.87 2.16
N ARG A 62 15.90 3.57 2.35
CA ARG A 62 16.57 2.72 1.35
C ARG A 62 15.73 1.51 0.99
N ASP A 63 15.54 0.60 1.94
CA ASP A 63 14.86 -0.67 1.67
C ASP A 63 14.29 -1.37 2.91
N CYS A 64 14.46 -0.82 4.12
CA CYS A 64 14.08 -1.48 5.35
C CYS A 64 13.16 -0.63 6.25
N VAL A 65 12.18 -1.28 6.87
CA VAL A 65 11.31 -0.74 7.91
C VAL A 65 11.61 -1.44 9.23
N THR A 66 12.12 -0.70 10.20
CA THR A 66 12.24 -1.16 11.60
C THR A 66 10.87 -1.09 12.26
N ILE A 67 10.46 -2.16 12.97
CA ILE A 67 9.18 -2.22 13.69
C ILE A 67 9.33 -2.18 15.23
N ASN A 68 10.48 -2.63 15.74
CA ASN A 68 10.91 -2.56 17.14
C ASN A 68 12.45 -2.57 17.21
N LYS A 69 13.04 -2.72 18.40
CA LYS A 69 14.52 -2.65 18.57
C LYS A 69 15.27 -3.81 17.91
N THR A 70 14.65 -4.97 17.74
CA THR A 70 15.30 -6.22 17.32
C THR A 70 14.88 -6.66 15.92
N THR A 71 13.76 -6.16 15.40
CA THR A 71 13.13 -6.64 14.18
C THR A 71 12.93 -5.55 13.12
N LYS A 72 13.29 -5.90 11.88
CA LYS A 72 13.06 -5.09 10.68
C LYS A 72 12.59 -5.94 9.50
N LEU A 73 11.80 -5.34 8.63
CA LEU A 73 11.36 -5.85 7.33
C LEU A 73 12.20 -5.18 6.24
N CYS A 74 12.90 -5.93 5.40
CA CYS A 74 13.78 -5.41 4.35
C CYS A 74 13.35 -5.87 2.96
N GLY A 75 13.85 -5.22 1.90
CA GLY A 75 13.40 -5.45 0.53
C GLY A 75 12.12 -4.70 0.17
N ILE A 76 11.87 -3.57 0.82
CA ILE A 76 10.74 -2.66 0.55
C ILE A 76 11.29 -1.41 -0.15
N PRO A 77 11.24 -1.31 -1.49
CA PRO A 77 11.73 -0.14 -2.22
C PRO A 77 11.03 1.16 -1.79
N PRO A 78 11.68 2.34 -1.97
CA PRO A 78 11.09 3.63 -1.59
C PRO A 78 9.72 3.89 -2.20
N GLU A 79 9.51 3.51 -3.46
CA GLU A 79 8.22 3.67 -4.16
C GLU A 79 7.10 2.81 -3.56
N VAL A 80 7.44 1.65 -2.99
CA VAL A 80 6.49 0.77 -2.29
C VAL A 80 6.18 1.33 -0.90
N TRP A 81 7.19 1.86 -0.20
CA TRP A 81 7.00 2.50 1.10
C TRP A 81 6.15 3.79 1.00
N GLU A 82 6.39 4.61 -0.03
CA GLU A 82 5.66 5.87 -0.26
C GLU A 82 4.30 5.67 -0.95
N TYR A 83 3.93 4.44 -1.33
CA TYR A 83 2.63 4.16 -1.94
C TYR A 83 1.46 4.50 -0.99
N THR A 84 0.52 5.30 -1.49
CA THR A 84 -0.64 5.78 -0.73
C THR A 84 -1.96 5.33 -1.34
N ILE A 85 -2.94 5.05 -0.48
CA ILE A 85 -4.35 4.92 -0.86
C ILE A 85 -5.13 5.96 -0.06
N GLY A 86 -5.75 6.91 -0.75
CA GLY A 86 -6.31 8.10 -0.13
C GLY A 86 -5.20 8.98 0.46
N GLY A 87 -5.30 9.33 1.73
CA GLY A 87 -4.37 10.23 2.42
C GLY A 87 -3.28 9.57 3.26
N TYR A 88 -3.11 8.24 3.18
CA TYR A 88 -2.19 7.50 4.07
C TYR A 88 -1.29 6.54 3.29
N ARG A 89 -0.05 6.38 3.77
CA ARG A 89 0.88 5.34 3.32
C ARG A 89 0.40 3.98 3.80
N VAL A 90 0.25 3.03 2.87
CA VAL A 90 -0.41 1.74 3.14
C VAL A 90 0.35 0.92 4.19
N ILE A 91 1.65 0.72 4.01
CA ILE A 91 2.49 -0.06 4.92
C ILE A 91 2.56 0.60 6.30
N GLU A 92 2.79 1.91 6.34
CA GLU A 92 2.86 2.65 7.61
C GLU A 92 1.54 2.56 8.39
N LYS A 93 0.39 2.76 7.73
CA LYS A 93 -0.93 2.65 8.35
C LYS A 93 -1.20 1.23 8.86
N TYR A 94 -0.86 0.22 8.06
CA TYR A 94 -0.99 -1.19 8.43
C TYR A 94 -0.20 -1.51 9.71
N LEU A 95 1.08 -1.13 9.76
CA LEU A 95 1.93 -1.37 10.93
C LEU A 95 1.45 -0.60 12.17
N LYS A 96 1.06 0.67 12.03
CA LYS A 96 0.52 1.46 13.17
C LYS A 96 -0.71 0.82 13.79
N GLY A 97 -1.61 0.25 12.99
CA GLY A 97 -2.81 -0.42 13.51
C GLY A 97 -2.51 -1.62 14.42
N ARG A 98 -1.36 -2.29 14.23
CA ARG A 98 -0.95 -3.45 15.06
C ARG A 98 -0.32 -3.08 16.39
N LYS A 99 0.03 -1.81 16.58
CA LYS A 99 0.50 -1.31 17.87
C LYS A 99 -0.63 -1.28 18.91
N GLU A 100 -1.85 -1.01 18.46
CA GLU A 100 -3.02 -0.81 19.32
C GLU A 100 -3.72 -2.13 19.69
N GLU A 101 -3.36 -3.23 19.03
CA GLU A 101 -3.90 -4.58 19.26
C GLU A 101 -3.05 -5.42 20.25
N SER A 102 -1.98 -4.85 20.84
CA SER A 102 -1.08 -5.50 21.81
C SER A 102 -1.25 -5.00 23.24
#